data_AF-A0A009YBG1-F1
#
_entry.id   AF-A0A009YBG1-F1
#
_cell.length_a   1.000
_cell.length_b   1.000
_cell.length_c   1.000
_cell.angle_alpha   90.00
_cell.angle_beta   90.00
_cell.angle_gamma   90.00
#
_symmetry.space_group_name_H-M   'P 1'
#
loop_
_entity.id
_entity.type
_entity.pdbx_description
1 polymer ?
#
loop_
_entity_poly.entity_id
_entity_poly.type
_entity_poly.pdbx_seq_one_letter_code
_entity_poly.pdbx_strand_id
1 'polypeptide(L)'
;MGLEPLQAFFSTLSQTWSKESQQQYSGFQSLSVCAVDGIVWSMPHTKENFNRFGSSKGKTVPAPNPQMRATCLVNANTHEIIDAKLGSMDQGELTLANQLKAPPQSITLFDRAYFSGDFLINWHSQTQDSHWLMQAKDNLRYEVIKQHSKHDAHIRMSVSPRAKKLNPLLGEYWEARLIDIEHLGKTRRYITSLMDSKAYPPKEVGMLYIQRWEIEICYRKN
;
A
#
# COMPACT_ATOMS: atom_id res chain seq x y z
N MET A 1 -16.26 -12.57 -23.85
CA MET A 1 -16.66 -12.04 -22.52
C MET A 1 -16.11 -10.63 -22.40
N GLY A 2 -16.93 -9.65 -22.02
CA GLY A 2 -16.47 -8.28 -21.81
C GLY A 2 -15.60 -8.13 -20.57
N LEU A 3 -14.86 -7.03 -20.46
CA LEU A 3 -13.98 -6.72 -19.32
C LEU A 3 -14.77 -6.54 -18.01
N GLU A 4 -15.96 -5.94 -18.06
CA GLU A 4 -16.76 -5.68 -16.86
C GLU A 4 -17.29 -6.95 -16.16
N PRO A 5 -17.89 -7.94 -16.87
CA PRO A 5 -18.26 -9.21 -16.23
C PRO A 5 -17.09 -9.95 -15.59
N LEU A 6 -15.90 -9.88 -16.20
CA LEU A 6 -14.69 -10.52 -15.67
C LEU A 6 -14.18 -9.82 -14.41
N GLN A 7 -14.25 -8.49 -14.38
CA GLN A 7 -13.91 -7.70 -13.20
C GLN A 7 -14.89 -7.97 -12.05
N ALA A 8 -16.19 -7.99 -12.33
CA ALA A 8 -17.21 -8.32 -11.33
C ALA A 8 -17.03 -9.74 -10.77
N PHE A 9 -16.79 -10.72 -11.66
CA PHE A 9 -16.52 -12.10 -11.27
C PHE A 9 -15.26 -12.23 -10.40
N PHE A 10 -14.16 -11.59 -10.79
CA PHE A 10 -12.93 -11.55 -10.01
C PHE A 10 -13.17 -10.94 -8.62
N SER A 11 -13.87 -9.81 -8.54
CA SER A 11 -14.23 -9.18 -7.26
C SER A 11 -15.08 -10.09 -6.37
N THR A 12 -16.07 -10.80 -6.94
CA THR A 12 -16.90 -11.74 -6.17
C THR A 12 -16.12 -12.95 -5.66
N LEU A 13 -15.29 -13.56 -6.51
CA LEU A 13 -14.43 -14.68 -6.10
C LEU A 13 -13.46 -14.27 -5.00
N SER A 14 -12.78 -13.14 -5.20
CA SER A 14 -11.81 -12.62 -4.24
C SER A 14 -12.45 -12.33 -2.87
N GLN A 15 -13.65 -11.73 -2.85
CA GLN A 15 -14.40 -11.53 -1.60
C GLN A 15 -14.83 -12.83 -0.92
N THR A 16 -15.15 -13.87 -1.70
CA THR A 16 -15.59 -15.16 -1.16
C THR A 16 -14.42 -15.90 -0.53
N TRP A 17 -13.29 -16.00 -1.22
CA TRP A 17 -12.07 -16.63 -0.70
C TRP A 17 -11.49 -15.86 0.48
N SER A 18 -11.52 -14.52 0.44
CA SER A 18 -11.08 -13.70 1.58
C SER A 18 -11.89 -13.99 2.86
N LYS A 19 -13.19 -14.31 2.76
CA LYS A 19 -14.02 -14.67 3.93
C LYS A 19 -13.68 -16.05 4.47
N GLU A 20 -13.39 -17.01 3.60
CA GLU A 20 -13.00 -18.37 3.99
C GLU A 20 -11.61 -18.35 4.67
N SER A 21 -10.66 -17.66 4.06
CA SER A 21 -9.29 -17.50 4.56
C SER A 21 -9.20 -16.73 5.89
N GLN A 22 -10.08 -15.75 6.13
CA GLN A 22 -10.19 -15.04 7.42
C GLN A 22 -10.53 -15.97 8.60
N GLN A 23 -11.21 -17.10 8.36
CA GLN A 23 -11.53 -18.06 9.41
C GLN A 23 -10.33 -18.93 9.81
N GLN A 24 -9.31 -19.01 8.94
CA GLN A 24 -8.16 -19.90 9.12
C GLN A 24 -6.90 -19.19 9.64
N TYR A 25 -6.77 -17.88 9.41
CA TYR A 25 -5.62 -17.08 9.84
C TYR A 25 -6.07 -15.98 10.81
N SER A 26 -5.57 -15.99 12.04
CA SER A 26 -5.85 -14.92 13.01
C SER A 26 -5.26 -13.60 12.49
N GLY A 27 -6.12 -12.65 12.16
CA GLY A 27 -5.73 -11.29 11.77
C GLY A 27 -4.96 -10.56 12.88
N PHE A 28 -4.35 -9.42 12.54
CA PHE A 28 -3.70 -8.55 13.51
C PHE A 28 -4.77 -7.75 14.26
N GLN A 29 -5.09 -8.12 15.51
CA GLN A 29 -6.13 -7.45 16.31
C GLN A 29 -7.48 -7.37 15.54
N SER A 30 -7.89 -8.47 14.92
CA SER A 30 -9.06 -8.60 14.01
C SER A 30 -8.93 -7.92 12.63
N LEU A 31 -7.80 -7.28 12.33
CA LEU A 31 -7.55 -6.70 11.00
C LEU A 31 -6.95 -7.73 10.04
N SER A 32 -7.48 -7.80 8.83
CA SER A 32 -6.84 -8.53 7.73
C SER A 32 -5.57 -7.79 7.29
N VAL A 33 -4.45 -8.52 7.21
CA VAL A 33 -3.17 -7.92 6.81
C VAL A 33 -3.04 -7.99 5.30
N CYS A 34 -2.87 -6.84 4.66
CA CYS A 34 -2.74 -6.73 3.21
C CYS A 34 -1.38 -6.12 2.83
N ALA A 35 -0.97 -6.31 1.59
CA ALA A 35 0.18 -5.64 1.00
C ALA A 35 -0.14 -5.22 -0.44
N VAL A 36 0.50 -4.17 -0.93
CA VAL A 36 0.43 -3.77 -2.34
C VAL A 36 1.75 -4.06 -3.02
N ASP A 37 1.70 -4.74 -4.16
CA ASP A 37 2.87 -5.08 -4.95
C ASP A 37 2.69 -4.66 -6.43
N GLY A 38 3.78 -4.21 -7.03
CA GLY A 38 3.86 -3.78 -8.42
C GLY A 38 4.58 -4.82 -9.26
N ILE A 39 3.95 -5.28 -10.33
CA ILE A 39 4.55 -6.19 -11.30
C ILE A 39 4.54 -5.58 -12.70
N VAL A 40 5.58 -5.85 -13.48
CA VAL A 40 5.67 -5.42 -14.87
C VAL A 40 5.86 -6.67 -15.74
N TRP A 41 4.95 -6.89 -16.67
CA TRP A 41 5.04 -7.99 -17.64
C TRP A 41 5.47 -7.46 -19.00
N SER A 42 6.32 -8.22 -19.68
CA SER A 42 6.57 -8.01 -21.10
C SER A 42 5.41 -8.60 -21.91
N MET A 43 4.85 -7.80 -22.81
CA MET A 43 3.79 -8.21 -23.71
C MET A 43 4.39 -8.68 -25.04
N PRO A 44 3.68 -9.54 -25.80
CA PRO A 44 4.07 -9.89 -27.16
C PRO A 44 4.28 -8.63 -28.01
N HIS A 45 5.32 -8.64 -28.84
CA HIS A 45 5.70 -7.51 -29.69
C HIS A 45 4.68 -7.35 -30.83
N THR A 46 3.66 -6.52 -30.62
CA THR A 46 2.67 -6.13 -31.64
C THR A 46 2.46 -4.61 -31.64
N LYS A 47 2.10 -4.05 -32.79
CA LYS A 47 1.81 -2.61 -32.92
C LYS A 47 0.67 -2.17 -31.98
N GLU A 48 -0.33 -3.02 -31.80
CA GLU A 48 -1.45 -2.78 -30.88
C GLU A 48 -0.97 -2.70 -29.43
N ASN A 49 -0.15 -3.65 -28.97
CA ASN A 49 0.37 -3.64 -27.60
C ASN A 49 1.29 -2.45 -27.34
N PHE A 50 2.10 -2.03 -28.32
CA PHE A 50 2.90 -0.81 -28.21
C PHE A 50 2.05 0.44 -28.07
N ASN A 51 1.02 0.58 -28.91
CA ASN A 51 0.11 1.73 -28.84
C ASN A 51 -0.65 1.78 -27.52
N ARG A 52 -1.02 0.61 -26.98
CA ARG A 52 -1.83 0.50 -25.76
C ARG A 52 -1.03 0.65 -24.48
N PHE A 53 0.12 -0.01 -24.39
CA PHE A 53 0.86 -0.13 -23.12
C PHE A 53 2.18 0.64 -23.10
N GLY A 54 2.76 0.92 -24.28
CA GLY A 54 4.09 1.51 -24.39
C GLY A 54 5.19 0.58 -23.87
N SER A 55 6.38 1.14 -23.67
CA SER A 55 7.52 0.44 -23.07
C SER A 55 8.27 1.37 -22.11
N SER A 56 9.00 0.80 -21.14
CA SER A 56 9.85 1.61 -20.28
C SER A 56 10.92 2.34 -21.10
N LYS A 57 11.12 3.62 -20.80
CA LYS A 57 12.26 4.39 -21.31
C LYS A 57 13.47 4.01 -20.45
N GLY A 58 14.29 3.08 -20.94
CA GLY A 58 15.59 2.78 -20.32
C GLY A 58 16.50 4.01 -20.33
N LYS A 59 17.63 3.95 -19.59
CA LYS A 59 18.59 5.08 -19.51
C LYS A 59 19.19 5.48 -20.87
N THR A 60 19.19 4.57 -21.85
CA THR A 60 19.81 4.75 -23.17
C THR A 60 18.91 4.34 -24.33
N VAL A 61 18.15 3.25 -24.21
CA VAL A 61 17.21 2.77 -25.24
C VAL A 61 15.91 2.32 -24.56
N PRO A 62 14.72 2.58 -25.14
CA PRO A 62 13.47 1.99 -24.68
C PRO A 62 13.53 0.47 -24.66
N ALA A 63 12.77 -0.17 -23.76
CA ALA A 63 12.67 -1.63 -23.75
C ALA A 63 12.12 -2.13 -25.11
N PRO A 64 12.68 -3.24 -25.64
CA PRO A 64 12.39 -3.71 -27.00
C PRO A 64 10.99 -4.30 -27.15
N ASN A 65 10.32 -4.59 -26.04
CA ASN A 65 8.97 -5.14 -26.01
C ASN A 65 8.02 -4.18 -25.28
N PRO A 66 6.73 -4.14 -25.66
CA PRO A 66 5.74 -3.44 -24.87
C PRO A 66 5.65 -4.04 -23.48
N GLN A 67 5.32 -3.22 -22.49
CA GLN A 67 5.25 -3.64 -21.10
C GLN A 67 3.94 -3.20 -20.48
N MET A 68 3.30 -4.08 -19.73
CA MET A 68 2.11 -3.77 -18.96
C MET A 68 2.48 -3.74 -17.48
N ARG A 69 2.11 -2.66 -16.79
CA ARG A 69 2.22 -2.56 -15.34
C ARG A 69 0.94 -3.12 -14.72
N ALA A 70 1.09 -3.86 -13.63
CA ALA A 70 -0.01 -4.17 -12.75
C ALA A 70 0.35 -3.83 -11.32
N THR A 71 -0.66 -3.44 -10.56
CA THR A 71 -0.55 -3.23 -9.13
C THR A 71 -1.63 -4.07 -8.47
N CYS A 72 -1.22 -4.94 -7.56
CA CYS A 72 -2.07 -5.92 -6.91
C CYS A 72 -2.13 -5.63 -5.41
N LEU A 73 -3.34 -5.58 -4.86
CA LEU A 73 -3.58 -5.71 -3.43
C LEU A 73 -3.71 -7.19 -3.11
N VAL A 74 -2.92 -7.69 -2.16
CA VAL A 74 -2.91 -9.09 -1.76
C VAL A 74 -3.12 -9.23 -0.26
N ASN A 75 -3.72 -10.33 0.17
CA ASN A 75 -3.69 -10.75 1.56
C ASN A 75 -2.27 -11.25 1.89
N ALA A 76 -1.65 -10.66 2.90
CA ALA A 76 -0.27 -10.94 3.26
C ALA A 76 -0.06 -12.32 3.88
N ASN A 77 -1.12 -12.94 4.42
CA ASN A 77 -1.06 -14.26 5.05
C ASN A 77 -1.36 -15.38 4.05
N THR A 78 -2.33 -15.17 3.15
CA THR A 78 -2.83 -16.20 2.22
C THR A 78 -2.28 -16.06 0.80
N HIS A 79 -1.66 -14.92 0.50
CA HIS A 79 -1.20 -14.54 -0.85
C HIS A 79 -2.30 -14.44 -1.90
N GLU A 80 -3.57 -14.41 -1.48
CA GLU A 80 -4.71 -14.20 -2.37
C GLU A 80 -4.73 -12.77 -2.91
N ILE A 81 -5.02 -12.62 -4.20
CA ILE A 81 -5.22 -11.30 -4.81
C ILE A 81 -6.62 -10.79 -4.44
N ILE A 82 -6.64 -9.66 -3.73
CA ILE A 82 -7.85 -8.96 -3.29
C ILE A 82 -8.39 -8.06 -4.41
N ASP A 83 -7.50 -7.27 -5.00
CA ASP A 83 -7.83 -6.39 -6.13
C ASP A 83 -6.58 -6.23 -7.00
N ALA A 84 -6.76 -5.95 -8.29
CA ALA A 84 -5.67 -5.68 -9.21
C ALA A 84 -6.07 -4.59 -10.21
N LYS A 85 -5.09 -3.78 -10.60
CA LYS A 85 -5.25 -2.72 -11.61
C LYS A 85 -4.12 -2.83 -12.62
N LEU A 86 -4.50 -2.84 -13.89
CA LEU A 86 -3.59 -2.91 -15.02
C LEU A 86 -3.45 -1.52 -15.63
N GLY A 87 -2.23 -1.15 -15.99
CA GLY A 87 -1.90 0.13 -16.58
C GLY A 87 -0.82 0.02 -17.65
N SER A 88 -0.83 1.00 -18.52
CA SER A 88 0.27 1.31 -19.44
C SER A 88 1.47 1.90 -18.69
N MET A 89 2.63 1.96 -19.33
CA MET A 89 3.88 2.40 -18.70
C MET A 89 3.97 3.89 -18.38
N ASP A 90 3.07 4.71 -18.90
CA ASP A 90 2.90 6.13 -18.53
C ASP A 90 2.16 6.29 -17.19
N GLN A 91 1.46 5.26 -16.72
CA GLN A 91 0.82 5.25 -15.41
C GLN A 91 1.79 4.78 -14.32
N GLY A 92 1.95 5.61 -13.29
CA GLY A 92 2.77 5.28 -12.13
C GLY A 92 2.09 4.23 -11.24
N GLU A 93 2.89 3.51 -10.46
CA GLU A 93 2.38 2.51 -9.51
C GLU A 93 1.42 3.10 -8.48
N LEU A 94 1.75 4.29 -7.93
CA LEU A 94 0.87 5.01 -7.01
C LEU A 94 -0.48 5.37 -7.67
N THR A 95 -0.49 5.63 -8.98
CA THR A 95 -1.72 5.95 -9.74
C THR A 95 -2.63 4.73 -9.87
N LEU A 96 -2.05 3.54 -10.10
CA LEU A 96 -2.79 2.29 -10.13
C LEU A 96 -3.24 1.87 -8.72
N ALA A 97 -2.38 2.04 -7.72
CA ALA A 97 -2.72 1.73 -6.33
C ALA A 97 -3.88 2.56 -5.81
N ASN A 98 -3.99 3.84 -6.20
CA ASN A 98 -5.11 4.70 -5.80
C ASN A 98 -6.48 4.24 -6.35
N GLN A 99 -6.49 3.26 -7.27
CA GLN A 99 -7.71 2.66 -7.79
C GLN A 99 -8.06 1.33 -7.11
N LEU A 100 -7.15 0.76 -6.31
CA LEU A 100 -7.38 -0.48 -5.58
C LEU A 100 -8.34 -0.26 -4.42
N LYS A 101 -9.17 -1.25 -4.14
CA LYS A 101 -10.09 -1.22 -3.00
C LYS A 101 -9.65 -2.20 -1.91
N ALA A 102 -9.25 -1.65 -0.77
CA ALA A 102 -9.00 -2.45 0.42
C ALA A 102 -10.30 -3.05 0.99
N PRO A 103 -10.26 -4.27 1.53
CA PRO A 103 -11.41 -4.83 2.25
C PRO A 103 -11.63 -4.06 3.55
N PRO A 104 -12.85 -4.06 4.12
CA PRO A 104 -13.09 -3.47 5.42
C PRO A 104 -12.31 -4.20 6.52
N GLN A 105 -12.06 -3.53 7.64
CA GLN A 105 -11.33 -4.10 8.78
C GLN A 105 -9.98 -4.69 8.35
N SER A 106 -9.16 -3.87 7.69
CA SER A 106 -7.88 -4.30 7.14
C SER A 106 -6.77 -3.33 7.50
N ILE A 107 -5.53 -3.81 7.45
CA ILE A 107 -4.33 -2.98 7.49
C ILE A 107 -3.47 -3.29 6.28
N THR A 108 -3.17 -2.28 5.48
CA THR A 108 -2.30 -2.42 4.30
C THR A 108 -0.88 -1.97 4.62
N LEU A 109 0.07 -2.87 4.42
CA LEU A 109 1.50 -2.62 4.57
C LEU A 109 2.04 -2.04 3.26
N PHE A 110 2.43 -0.77 3.29
CA PHE A 110 2.95 -0.05 2.12
C PHE A 110 4.45 0.16 2.19
N ASP A 111 5.12 0.04 1.04
CA ASP A 111 6.50 0.49 0.90
C ASP A 111 6.62 2.04 1.03
N ARG A 112 7.80 2.52 1.42
CA ARG A 112 8.17 3.93 1.51
C ARG A 112 7.86 4.74 0.25
N ALA A 113 7.92 4.12 -0.93
CA ALA A 113 7.63 4.75 -2.22
C ALA A 113 6.18 5.26 -2.32
N TYR A 114 5.24 4.70 -1.56
CA TYR A 114 3.82 5.08 -1.56
C TYR A 114 3.51 6.33 -0.74
N PHE A 115 4.50 6.95 -0.08
CA PHE A 115 4.27 8.11 0.76
C PHE A 115 3.72 9.30 -0.05
N SER A 116 2.43 9.54 0.11
CA SER A 116 1.68 10.68 -0.43
C SER A 116 0.49 10.94 0.49
N GLY A 117 0.36 12.17 0.99
CA GLY A 117 -0.74 12.54 1.89
C GLY A 117 -2.11 12.30 1.25
N ASP A 118 -2.28 12.73 0.00
CA ASP A 118 -3.52 12.49 -0.77
C ASP A 118 -3.86 10.99 -0.84
N PHE A 119 -2.89 10.16 -1.23
CA PHE A 119 -3.10 8.70 -1.35
C PHE A 119 -3.48 8.07 0.00
N LEU A 120 -2.75 8.36 1.07
CA LEU A 120 -2.96 7.72 2.37
C LEU A 120 -4.27 8.17 3.04
N ILE A 121 -4.67 9.43 2.84
CA ILE A 121 -5.98 9.94 3.29
C ILE A 121 -7.09 9.24 2.53
N ASN A 122 -7.00 9.19 1.20
CA ASN A 122 -8.00 8.54 0.36
C ASN A 122 -8.11 7.05 0.73
N TRP A 123 -6.98 6.35 0.87
CA TRP A 123 -6.92 4.94 1.25
C TRP A 123 -7.61 4.67 2.60
N HIS A 124 -7.39 5.52 3.59
CA HIS A 124 -8.03 5.39 4.90
C HIS A 124 -9.54 5.64 4.84
N SER A 125 -9.99 6.52 3.94
CA SER A 125 -11.40 6.93 3.82
C SER A 125 -12.25 6.06 2.89
N GLN A 126 -11.63 5.27 2.00
CA GLN A 126 -12.35 4.56 0.93
C GLN A 126 -13.22 3.40 1.42
N THR A 127 -12.82 2.75 2.53
CA THR A 127 -13.49 1.59 3.10
C THR A 127 -13.49 1.70 4.62
N GLN A 128 -14.57 1.24 5.26
CA GLN A 128 -14.71 1.22 6.71
C GLN A 128 -13.55 0.47 7.38
N ASP A 129 -12.95 1.08 8.41
CA ASP A 129 -11.87 0.51 9.21
C ASP A 129 -10.69 -0.02 8.36
N SER A 130 -10.40 0.67 7.25
CA SER A 130 -9.22 0.39 6.44
C SER A 130 -8.05 1.23 6.92
N HIS A 131 -7.00 0.56 7.37
CA HIS A 131 -5.80 1.18 7.91
C HIS A 131 -4.60 0.95 7.00
N TRP A 132 -3.56 1.72 7.25
CA TRP A 132 -2.28 1.58 6.58
C TRP A 132 -1.13 1.67 7.58
N LEU A 133 -0.02 1.03 7.24
CA LEU A 133 1.25 1.07 7.97
C LEU A 133 2.38 1.10 6.96
N MET A 134 3.33 2.01 7.16
CA MET A 134 4.52 2.07 6.33
C MET A 134 5.75 2.51 7.12
N GLN A 135 6.92 2.14 6.63
CA GLN A 135 8.15 2.71 7.17
C GLN A 135 8.20 4.21 6.89
N ALA A 136 8.56 5.01 7.89
CA ALA A 136 8.68 6.45 7.73
C ALA A 136 9.85 6.79 6.80
N LYS A 137 9.71 7.88 6.05
CA LYS A 137 10.83 8.47 5.29
C LYS A 137 11.88 9.02 6.25
N ASP A 138 13.15 8.92 5.87
CA ASP A 138 14.25 9.37 6.73
C ASP A 138 14.22 10.89 6.94
N ASN A 139 13.69 11.63 5.97
CA ASN A 139 13.52 13.09 6.00
C ASN A 139 12.07 13.53 6.28
N LEU A 140 11.26 12.70 6.96
CA LEU A 140 9.88 13.01 7.29
C LEU A 140 9.79 14.31 8.11
N ARG A 141 9.05 15.29 7.60
CA ARG A 141 8.77 16.56 8.31
C ARG A 141 7.40 16.48 8.96
N TYR A 142 7.36 16.65 10.28
CA TYR A 142 6.13 16.54 11.05
C TYR A 142 6.20 17.41 12.30
N GLU A 143 5.03 17.66 12.88
CA GLU A 143 4.88 18.27 14.19
C GLU A 143 4.17 17.28 15.11
N VAL A 144 4.63 17.17 16.36
CA VAL A 144 3.98 16.32 17.35
C VAL A 144 2.78 17.07 17.92
N ILE A 145 1.58 16.51 17.75
CA ILE A 145 0.35 17.04 18.36
C ILE A 145 0.18 16.50 19.76
N LYS A 146 0.49 15.22 19.97
CA LYS A 146 0.38 14.55 21.27
C LYS A 146 1.42 13.46 21.40
N GLN A 147 2.17 13.48 22.49
CA GLN A 147 3.08 12.39 22.85
C GLN A 147 2.33 11.34 23.67
N HIS A 148 2.37 10.07 23.27
CA HIS A 148 1.81 8.95 24.04
C HIS A 148 2.89 8.29 24.91
N SER A 149 4.10 8.13 24.38
CA SER A 149 5.29 7.66 25.11
C SER A 149 6.55 8.10 24.38
N LYS A 150 7.76 7.82 24.88
CA LYS A 150 9.02 8.13 24.17
C LYS A 150 9.06 7.62 22.72
N HIS A 151 8.34 6.54 22.41
CA HIS A 151 8.40 5.84 21.13
C HIS A 151 7.07 5.85 20.38
N ASP A 152 6.13 6.69 20.80
CA ASP A 152 4.77 6.73 20.27
C ASP A 152 4.21 8.16 20.34
N ALA A 153 3.86 8.72 19.18
CA ALA A 153 3.37 10.08 19.06
C ALA A 153 2.26 10.16 18.00
N HIS A 154 1.25 10.98 18.30
CA HIS A 154 0.35 11.50 17.29
C HIS A 154 1.00 12.72 16.63
N ILE A 155 1.15 12.69 15.32
CA ILE A 155 1.82 13.72 14.53
C ILE A 155 0.89 14.30 13.46
N ARG A 156 1.16 15.54 13.05
CA ARG A 156 0.63 16.15 11.82
C ARG A 156 1.73 16.47 10.84
N MET A 157 1.39 16.43 9.56
CA MET A 157 2.26 16.74 8.43
C MET A 157 1.53 17.74 7.53
N SER A 158 2.27 18.65 6.91
CA SER A 158 1.68 19.57 5.93
C SER A 158 1.27 18.84 4.65
N VAL A 159 0.14 19.23 4.09
CA VAL A 159 -0.28 18.78 2.76
C VAL A 159 0.57 19.50 1.73
N SER A 160 1.29 18.73 0.91
CA SER A 160 2.14 19.33 -0.13
C SER A 160 1.30 20.07 -1.19
N PRO A 161 1.84 21.11 -1.86
CA PRO A 161 1.16 21.78 -2.96
C PRO A 161 0.73 20.82 -4.08
N ARG A 162 1.53 19.78 -4.33
CA ARG A 162 1.20 18.72 -5.30
C ARG A 162 -0.04 17.93 -4.88
N ALA A 163 -0.12 17.52 -3.60
CA ALA A 163 -1.29 16.81 -3.07
C ALA A 163 -2.55 17.70 -3.11
N LYS A 164 -2.44 18.96 -2.73
CA LYS A 164 -3.55 19.94 -2.80
C LYS A 164 -4.04 20.19 -4.23
N LYS A 165 -3.14 20.13 -5.21
CA LYS A 165 -3.52 20.21 -6.64
C LYS A 165 -4.28 18.96 -7.11
N LEU A 166 -3.92 17.78 -6.61
CA LEU A 166 -4.61 16.53 -6.94
C LEU A 166 -5.98 16.46 -6.27
N ASN A 167 -6.07 16.89 -5.02
CA ASN A 167 -7.29 16.91 -4.25
C ASN A 167 -7.43 18.25 -3.50
N PRO A 168 -8.17 19.21 -4.07
CA PRO A 168 -8.38 20.53 -3.46
C PRO A 168 -9.18 20.51 -2.15
N LEU A 169 -9.84 19.40 -1.83
CA LEU A 169 -10.60 19.23 -0.60
C LEU A 169 -9.71 18.87 0.60
N LEU A 170 -8.42 18.58 0.37
CA LEU A 170 -7.47 18.36 1.44
C LEU A 170 -7.27 19.65 2.24
N GLY A 171 -7.29 19.52 3.57
CA GLY A 171 -6.92 20.61 4.48
C GLY A 171 -5.43 20.97 4.39
N GLU A 172 -4.98 21.87 5.26
CA GLU A 172 -3.56 22.26 5.33
C GLU A 172 -2.66 21.16 5.91
N TYR A 173 -3.22 20.30 6.75
CA TYR A 173 -2.51 19.24 7.45
C TYR A 173 -3.24 17.92 7.34
N TRP A 174 -2.48 16.85 7.52
CA TRP A 174 -2.99 15.50 7.69
C TRP A 174 -2.26 14.82 8.84
N GLU A 175 -2.94 13.88 9.47
CA GLU A 175 -2.52 13.29 10.74
C GLU A 175 -2.12 11.83 10.56
N ALA A 176 -1.15 11.39 11.37
CA ALA A 176 -0.74 10.00 11.45
C ALA A 176 -0.19 9.72 12.85
N ARG A 177 -0.11 8.44 13.22
CA ARG A 177 0.67 8.01 14.37
C ARG A 177 2.08 7.66 13.94
N LEU A 178 3.06 8.16 14.67
CA LEU A 178 4.47 7.86 14.55
C LEU A 178 4.89 6.88 15.65
N ILE A 179 5.49 5.76 15.25
CA ILE A 179 6.02 4.76 16.16
C ILE A 179 7.50 4.50 15.88
N ASP A 180 8.28 4.41 16.94
CA ASP A 180 9.69 4.00 16.90
C ASP A 180 9.82 2.63 17.59
N ILE A 181 10.51 1.67 16.97
CA ILE A 181 10.79 0.37 17.60
C ILE A 181 12.26 0.01 17.47
N GLU A 182 12.82 -0.60 18.51
CA GLU A 182 14.15 -1.19 18.44
C GLU A 182 14.06 -2.61 17.88
N HIS A 183 14.82 -2.88 16.82
CA HIS A 183 14.90 -4.20 16.22
C HIS A 183 16.29 -4.48 15.66
N LEU A 184 16.91 -5.58 16.10
CA LEU A 184 18.30 -5.96 15.75
C LEU A 184 19.32 -4.82 15.99
N GLY A 185 19.20 -4.13 17.13
CA GLY A 185 20.10 -3.04 17.52
C GLY A 185 19.96 -1.75 16.71
N LYS A 186 18.87 -1.62 15.93
CA LYS A 186 18.56 -0.41 15.16
C LYS A 186 17.15 0.08 15.47
N THR A 187 17.02 1.38 15.69
CA THR A 187 15.72 2.05 15.74
C THR A 187 15.10 2.08 14.34
N ARG A 188 13.89 1.56 14.20
CA ARG A 188 13.06 1.63 12.99
C ARG A 188 11.83 2.48 13.26
N ARG A 189 11.55 3.40 12.36
CA ARG A 189 10.45 4.35 12.46
C ARG A 189 9.37 4.02 11.45
N TYR A 190 8.12 4.02 11.89
CA TYR A 190 6.94 3.77 11.08
C TYR A 190 5.88 4.83 11.30
N ILE A 191 5.06 5.04 10.28
CA ILE A 191 3.83 5.83 10.38
C ILE A 191 2.62 4.96 10.06
N THR A 192 1.51 5.21 10.74
CA THR A 192 0.28 4.44 10.59
C THR A 192 -0.97 5.28 10.85
N SER A 193 -2.09 4.87 10.28
CA SER A 193 -3.44 5.37 10.63
C SER A 193 -4.01 4.76 11.91
N LEU A 194 -3.35 3.78 12.55
CA LEU A 194 -3.82 3.16 13.79
C LEU A 194 -3.58 4.07 15.00
N MET A 195 -4.52 4.98 15.26
CA MET A 195 -4.36 6.04 16.27
C MET A 195 -4.50 5.56 17.74
N ASP A 196 -5.22 4.47 17.99
CA ASP A 196 -5.39 3.96 19.36
C ASP A 196 -4.14 3.21 19.84
N SER A 197 -3.36 3.88 20.69
CA SER A 197 -2.12 3.34 21.25
C SER A 197 -2.33 2.14 22.18
N LYS A 198 -3.49 2.04 22.82
CA LYS A 198 -3.82 0.93 23.72
C LYS A 198 -4.29 -0.29 22.94
N ALA A 199 -5.18 -0.09 21.96
CA ALA A 199 -5.65 -1.17 21.10
C ALA A 199 -4.55 -1.70 20.17
N TYR A 200 -3.64 -0.82 19.73
CA TYR A 200 -2.54 -1.16 18.82
C TYR A 200 -1.19 -0.74 19.41
N PRO A 201 -0.56 -1.57 20.27
CA PRO A 201 0.72 -1.22 20.89
C PRO A 201 1.85 -1.00 19.86
N PRO A 202 2.73 0.01 20.03
CA PRO A 202 3.76 0.36 19.04
C PRO A 202 4.65 -0.82 18.61
N LYS A 203 5.05 -1.65 19.58
CA LYS A 203 5.91 -2.81 19.32
C LYS A 203 5.22 -3.82 18.42
N GLU A 204 3.96 -4.11 18.67
CA GLU A 204 3.18 -5.07 17.88
C GLU A 204 2.97 -4.56 16.45
N VAL A 205 2.56 -3.29 16.30
CA VAL A 205 2.39 -2.66 14.99
C VAL A 205 3.71 -2.64 14.21
N GLY A 206 4.82 -2.25 14.84
CA GLY A 206 6.12 -2.23 14.16
C GLY A 206 6.63 -3.62 13.77
N MET A 207 6.37 -4.64 14.59
CA MET A 207 6.75 -6.03 14.28
C MET A 207 5.95 -6.60 13.10
N LEU A 208 4.69 -6.21 12.93
CA LEU A 208 3.87 -6.61 11.78
C LEU A 208 4.55 -6.26 10.44
N TYR A 209 5.11 -5.05 10.34
CA TYR A 209 5.82 -4.63 9.12
C TYR A 209 7.13 -5.41 8.91
N ILE A 210 7.88 -5.66 10.00
CA ILE A 210 9.16 -6.38 9.94
C ILE A 210 8.96 -7.81 9.44
N GLN A 211 8.01 -8.54 10.03
CA GLN A 211 7.73 -9.93 9.67
C GLN A 211 7.45 -10.07 8.17
N ARG A 212 6.64 -9.16 7.60
CA ARG A 212 6.37 -9.16 6.16
C ARG A 212 7.63 -8.90 5.32
N TRP A 213 8.43 -7.91 5.71
CA TRP A 213 9.62 -7.53 4.95
C TRP A 213 10.69 -8.62 4.95
N GLU A 214 10.87 -9.31 6.08
CA GLU A 214 11.76 -10.48 6.19
C GLU A 214 11.32 -11.60 5.25
N ILE A 215 10.02 -11.89 5.20
CA ILE A 215 9.44 -12.87 4.27
C ILE A 215 9.73 -12.48 2.81
N GLU A 216 9.50 -11.23 2.42
CA GLU A 216 9.78 -10.78 1.04
C GLU A 216 11.26 -10.88 0.66
N ILE A 217 12.17 -10.57 1.58
CA ILE A 217 13.61 -10.68 1.32
C ILE A 217 14.02 -12.13 1.11
N CYS A 218 13.45 -13.06 1.88
CA CYS A 218 13.70 -14.48 1.70
C CYS A 218 13.29 -14.95 0.29
N TYR A 219 12.17 -14.45 -0.26
CA TYR A 219 11.74 -14.82 -1.62
C TYR A 219 12.52 -14.12 -2.74
N ARG A 220 13.05 -12.91 -2.54
CA ARG A 220 13.87 -12.21 -3.56
C ARG A 220 15.27 -12.79 -3.75
N LYS A 221 15.71 -13.73 -2.91
CA LYS A 221 17.07 -14.31 -2.94
C LYS A 221 17.18 -15.65 -3.68
N ASN A 222 16.13 -16.11 -4.35
CA ASN A 222 16.14 -17.34 -5.15
C ASN A 222 15.94 -17.05 -6.64
#